data_AF-A0A7J7CEB1-F1
#
_entry.id   AF-A0A7J7CEB1-F1
#
_cell.length_a   1.000
_cell.length_b   1.000
_cell.length_c   1.000
_cell.angle_alpha   90.00
_cell.angle_beta   90.00
_cell.angle_gamma   90.00
#
_symmetry.space_group_name_H-M   'P 1'
#
loop_
_entity.id
_entity.type
_entity.pdbx_description
1 polymer ?
#
loop_
_entity_poly.entity_id
_entity_poly.type
_entity_poly.pdbx_seq_one_letter_code
_entity_poly.pdbx_strand_id
1 'polypeptide(L)'
;MGGRVMRTGDLPLPALFEEARKIHEKATESGADQELLREGCRLLETCEDMISKLGLFSRNEATDDIITGNLEYTLVPFYLAELTDKIAQDDRMHVLWASQAKLKEFISCCEAMEHVPEEELETSASGGANSVADRRALKVARFKRQRAAESKLLEIKERKGRRGRSSKAEALSTPVEAGEEDMLDDYGEEEREAWLTTIFLAICKALDLLEMLKNEEEMLSDVKEIHLKDGEGEFSQSVLDDRVKT
;
A
#
# COMPACT_ATOMS: atom_id res chain seq x y z
N MET A 1 -7.33 34.78 -20.11
CA MET A 1 -6.40 34.56 -18.99
C MET A 1 -6.17 33.07 -18.89
N GLY A 2 -5.01 32.59 -19.35
CA GLY A 2 -4.68 31.17 -19.30
C GLY A 2 -4.44 30.76 -17.86
N GLY A 3 -5.28 29.87 -17.34
CA GLY A 3 -5.05 29.21 -16.06
C GLY A 3 -3.70 28.49 -16.14
N ARG A 4 -2.78 28.88 -15.27
CA ARG A 4 -1.48 28.23 -15.14
C ARG A 4 -1.75 26.83 -14.60
N VAL A 5 -1.68 25.82 -15.46
CA VAL A 5 -1.61 24.41 -15.03
C VAL A 5 -0.34 24.31 -14.19
N MET A 6 -0.47 24.20 -12.87
CA MET A 6 0.66 23.98 -12.00
C MET A 6 1.22 22.59 -12.34
N ARG A 7 2.53 22.52 -12.58
CA ARG A 7 3.16 21.23 -12.84
C ARG A 7 3.26 20.50 -11.50
N THR A 8 3.09 19.18 -11.51
CA THR A 8 3.21 18.32 -10.32
C THR A 8 4.51 18.54 -9.54
N GLY A 9 5.59 19.00 -10.18
CA GLY A 9 6.85 19.33 -9.52
C GLY A 9 6.90 20.60 -8.66
N ASP A 10 5.84 21.42 -8.63
CA ASP A 10 5.81 22.68 -7.86
C ASP A 10 5.02 22.57 -6.54
N LEU A 11 4.37 21.43 -6.27
CA LEU A 11 3.52 21.23 -5.08
C LEU A 11 4.35 20.74 -3.88
N PRO A 12 4.01 21.15 -2.64
CA PRO A 12 4.65 20.64 -1.44
C PRO A 12 4.23 19.19 -1.15
N LEU A 13 5.10 18.43 -0.47
CA LEU A 13 4.89 17.00 -0.16
C LEU A 13 3.49 16.68 0.41
N PRO A 14 2.96 17.41 1.42
CA PRO A 14 1.64 17.12 1.95
C PRO A 14 0.51 17.27 0.92
N ALA A 15 0.62 18.23 0.00
CA ALA A 15 -0.40 18.44 -1.03
C ALA A 15 -0.36 17.34 -2.10
N LEU A 16 0.85 16.94 -2.52
CA LEU A 16 1.04 15.83 -3.46
C LEU A 16 0.54 14.51 -2.88
N PHE A 17 0.89 14.22 -1.64
CA PHE A 17 0.47 13.00 -0.97
C PHE A 17 -1.05 12.94 -0.81
N GLU A 18 -1.68 14.04 -0.40
CA GLU A 18 -3.14 14.09 -0.25
C GLU A 18 -3.88 13.92 -1.59
N GLU A 19 -3.33 14.46 -2.69
CA GLU A 19 -3.89 14.25 -4.03
C GLU A 19 -3.75 12.79 -4.49
N ALA A 20 -2.56 12.21 -4.31
CA ALA A 20 -2.31 10.80 -4.59
C ALA A 20 -3.22 9.87 -3.77
N ARG A 21 -3.40 10.17 -2.48
CA ARG A 21 -4.25 9.41 -1.56
C ARG A 21 -5.70 9.41 -2.00
N LYS A 22 -6.23 10.55 -2.47
CA LYS A 22 -7.60 10.63 -3.04
C LYS A 22 -7.77 9.77 -4.29
N ILE A 23 -6.75 9.76 -5.17
CA ILE A 23 -6.76 8.90 -6.36
C ILE A 23 -6.77 7.43 -5.94
N HIS A 24 -5.93 7.06 -4.98
CA HIS A 24 -5.86 5.71 -4.40
C HIS A 24 -7.19 5.27 -3.77
N GLU A 25 -7.80 6.09 -2.92
CA GLU A 25 -9.11 5.83 -2.30
C GLU A 25 -10.18 5.61 -3.39
N LYS A 26 -10.25 6.49 -4.39
CA LYS A 26 -11.20 6.34 -5.50
C LYS A 26 -10.98 5.04 -6.28
N ALA A 27 -9.73 4.72 -6.59
CA ALA A 27 -9.33 3.53 -7.35
C ALA A 27 -9.60 2.22 -6.60
N THR A 28 -9.58 2.25 -5.27
CA THR A 28 -9.85 1.08 -4.41
C THR A 28 -11.33 0.90 -4.10
N GLU A 29 -12.10 1.98 -3.91
CA GLU A 29 -13.53 1.91 -3.56
C GLU A 29 -14.45 1.77 -4.77
N SER A 30 -14.19 2.52 -5.84
CA SER A 30 -15.12 2.67 -6.98
C SER A 30 -14.49 2.38 -8.34
N GLY A 31 -13.18 2.18 -8.37
CA GLY A 31 -12.39 2.05 -9.59
C GLY A 31 -11.95 3.39 -10.16
N ALA A 32 -10.94 3.34 -11.04
CA ALA A 32 -10.38 4.50 -11.72
C ALA A 32 -10.02 4.13 -13.16
N ASP A 33 -10.05 5.12 -14.05
CA ASP A 33 -9.56 4.94 -15.41
C ASP A 33 -8.01 4.89 -15.44
N GLN A 34 -7.48 4.45 -16.57
CA GLN A 34 -6.04 4.23 -16.75
C GLN A 34 -5.22 5.53 -16.80
N GLU A 35 -5.83 6.69 -17.03
CA GLU A 35 -5.12 7.97 -16.97
C GLU A 35 -4.93 8.38 -15.51
N LEU A 36 -6.01 8.29 -14.72
CA LEU A 36 -6.00 8.62 -13.31
C LEU A 36 -5.11 7.68 -12.49
N LEU A 37 -5.08 6.39 -12.80
CA LEU A 37 -4.16 5.43 -12.16
C LEU A 37 -2.69 5.83 -12.40
N ARG A 38 -2.33 6.19 -13.64
CA ARG A 38 -0.97 6.61 -13.98
C ARG A 38 -0.60 7.95 -13.36
N GLU A 39 -1.57 8.86 -13.25
CA GLU A 39 -1.39 10.12 -12.53
C GLU A 39 -1.10 9.86 -11.05
N GLY A 40 -1.88 9.02 -10.39
CA GLY A 40 -1.65 8.61 -9.00
C GLY A 40 -0.26 8.00 -8.79
N CYS A 41 0.18 7.11 -9.68
CA CYS A 41 1.55 6.56 -9.61
C CYS A 41 2.62 7.65 -9.71
N ARG A 42 2.52 8.59 -10.66
CA ARG A 42 3.50 9.68 -10.80
C ARG A 42 3.54 10.59 -9.57
N LEU A 43 2.39 10.87 -8.96
CA LEU A 43 2.33 11.68 -7.74
C LEU A 43 3.02 10.95 -6.57
N LEU A 44 2.78 9.65 -6.42
CA LEU A 44 3.43 8.84 -5.38
C LEU A 44 4.94 8.68 -5.61
N GLU A 45 5.38 8.49 -6.85
CA GLU A 45 6.81 8.48 -7.22
C GLU A 45 7.47 9.83 -6.87
N THR A 46 6.77 10.94 -7.12
CA THR A 46 7.25 12.27 -6.74
C THR A 46 7.32 12.42 -5.20
N CYS A 47 6.33 11.88 -4.47
CA CYS A 47 6.36 11.86 -3.01
C CYS A 47 7.55 11.07 -2.49
N GLU A 48 7.81 9.87 -3.02
CA GLU A 48 8.93 9.01 -2.65
C GLU A 48 10.28 9.73 -2.85
N ASP A 49 10.46 10.37 -4.00
CA ASP A 49 11.63 11.19 -4.30
C ASP A 49 11.84 12.32 -3.28
N MET A 50 10.76 12.98 -2.86
CA MET A 50 10.80 14.06 -1.87
C MET A 50 11.10 13.54 -0.48
N ILE A 51 10.47 12.44 -0.06
CA ILE A 51 10.70 11.76 1.22
C ILE A 51 12.18 11.37 1.33
N SER A 52 12.74 10.80 0.27
CA SER A 52 14.15 10.43 0.19
C SER A 52 15.09 11.65 0.33
N LYS A 53 14.81 12.73 -0.42
CA LYS A 53 15.61 13.97 -0.36
C LYS A 53 15.53 14.69 0.97
N LEU A 54 14.37 14.63 1.62
CA LEU A 54 14.14 15.22 2.95
C LEU A 54 14.72 14.34 4.08
N GLY A 55 15.02 13.07 3.80
CA GLY A 55 15.53 12.13 4.79
C GLY A 55 14.52 11.90 5.91
N LEU A 56 13.23 11.83 5.60
CA LEU A 56 12.17 11.72 6.61
C LEU A 56 12.19 10.41 7.39
N PHE A 57 12.84 9.39 6.83
CA PHE A 57 13.01 8.08 7.45
C PHE A 57 14.47 7.68 7.44
N SER A 58 14.98 7.23 8.58
CA SER A 58 16.25 6.52 8.67
C SER A 58 16.04 5.03 8.43
N ARG A 59 17.06 4.33 7.91
CA ARG A 59 17.00 2.89 7.59
C ARG A 59 16.64 1.98 8.78
N ASN A 60 16.80 2.45 10.02
CA ASN A 60 16.58 1.71 11.27
C ASN A 60 15.83 2.55 12.32
N GLU A 61 14.94 3.46 11.90
CA GLU A 61 14.20 4.31 12.84
C GLU A 61 13.14 3.48 13.58
N ALA A 62 13.13 3.51 14.91
CA ALA A 62 12.05 2.91 15.67
C ALA A 62 10.78 3.73 15.42
N THR A 63 9.61 3.09 15.40
CA THR A 63 8.33 3.77 15.17
C THR A 63 8.12 4.98 16.06
N ASP A 64 8.57 4.90 17.31
CA ASP A 64 8.44 5.96 18.31
C ASP A 64 9.29 7.20 18.00
N ASP A 65 10.31 7.08 17.15
CA ASP A 65 11.16 8.19 16.72
C ASP A 65 10.55 8.97 15.54
N ILE A 66 9.54 8.43 14.85
CA ILE A 66 8.87 9.09 13.73
C ILE A 66 7.84 10.10 14.27
N ILE A 67 7.99 11.38 13.90
CA ILE A 67 7.02 12.43 14.21
C ILE A 67 5.66 12.07 13.59
N THR A 68 4.58 12.24 14.34
CA THR A 68 3.21 11.87 13.92
C THR A 68 2.83 12.33 12.51
N GLY A 69 3.19 13.57 12.14
CA GLY A 69 2.92 14.13 10.81
C GLY A 69 3.65 13.46 9.64
N ASN A 70 4.67 12.64 9.90
CA ASN A 70 5.41 11.91 8.87
C ASN A 70 4.94 10.45 8.73
N LEU A 71 4.17 9.91 9.70
CA LEU A 71 3.71 8.52 9.67
C LEU A 71 2.91 8.20 8.41
N GLU A 72 2.12 9.16 7.91
CA GLU A 72 1.34 8.99 6.69
C GLU A 72 2.20 8.64 5.46
N TYR A 73 3.43 9.16 5.39
CA TYR A 73 4.33 8.95 4.26
C TYR A 73 4.91 7.53 4.20
N THR A 74 4.85 6.77 5.29
CA THR A 74 5.21 5.34 5.30
C THR A 74 4.33 4.50 4.38
N LEU A 75 3.11 4.99 4.06
CA LEU A 75 2.14 4.30 3.20
C LEU A 75 2.41 4.50 1.71
N VAL A 76 3.32 5.38 1.31
CA VAL A 76 3.60 5.71 -0.10
C VAL A 76 3.94 4.47 -0.94
N PRO A 77 4.85 3.57 -0.52
CA PRO A 77 5.18 2.40 -1.34
C PRO A 77 4.01 1.41 -1.43
N PHE A 78 3.18 1.31 -0.39
CA PHE A 78 1.97 0.48 -0.41
C PHE A 78 0.94 1.01 -1.41
N TYR A 79 0.62 2.30 -1.37
CA TYR A 79 -0.31 2.91 -2.32
C TYR A 79 0.19 2.80 -3.76
N LEU A 80 1.51 2.96 -3.96
CA LEU A 80 2.11 2.85 -5.29
C LEU A 80 2.00 1.42 -5.82
N ALA A 81 2.17 0.40 -4.96
CA ALA A 81 1.96 -0.99 -5.34
C ALA A 81 0.52 -1.30 -5.76
N GLU A 82 -0.48 -0.85 -4.98
CA GLU A 82 -1.90 -1.08 -5.29
C GLU A 82 -2.34 -0.37 -6.58
N LEU A 83 -1.86 0.84 -6.82
CA LEU A 83 -2.14 1.55 -8.08
C LEU A 83 -1.44 0.89 -9.27
N THR A 84 -0.18 0.49 -9.10
CA THR A 84 0.62 -0.17 -10.14
C THR A 84 -0.04 -1.48 -10.59
N ASP A 85 -0.50 -2.30 -9.65
CA ASP A 85 -1.19 -3.56 -9.97
C ASP A 85 -2.45 -3.36 -10.83
N LYS A 86 -3.13 -2.21 -10.69
CA LYS A 86 -4.34 -1.86 -11.46
C LYS A 86 -4.03 -1.32 -12.86
N ILE A 87 -2.77 -1.06 -13.21
CA ILE A 87 -2.39 -0.56 -14.53
C ILE A 87 -2.49 -1.69 -15.56
N ALA A 88 -3.22 -1.41 -16.65
CA ALA A 88 -3.20 -2.23 -17.84
C ALA A 88 -1.95 -1.89 -18.68
N GLN A 89 -1.07 -2.87 -18.83
CA GLN A 89 0.10 -2.84 -19.72
C GLN A 89 0.21 -4.18 -20.46
N ASP A 90 0.84 -4.13 -21.64
CA ASP A 90 1.05 -5.31 -22.49
C ASP A 90 1.92 -6.37 -21.78
N ASP A 91 2.94 -5.93 -21.04
CA ASP A 91 3.76 -6.82 -20.21
C ASP A 91 3.25 -6.85 -18.77
N ARG A 92 2.27 -7.74 -18.51
CA ARG A 92 1.76 -7.98 -17.15
C ARG A 92 2.87 -8.39 -16.18
N MET A 93 3.90 -9.10 -16.63
CA MET A 93 5.00 -9.55 -15.77
C MET A 93 5.78 -8.35 -15.20
N HIS A 94 6.02 -7.33 -16.03
CA HIS A 94 6.66 -6.10 -15.60
C HIS A 94 5.85 -5.39 -14.49
N VAL A 95 4.52 -5.31 -14.66
CA VAL A 95 3.61 -4.72 -13.65
C VAL A 95 3.66 -5.50 -12.34
N LEU A 96 3.61 -6.83 -12.39
CA LEU A 96 3.70 -7.69 -11.21
C LEU A 96 5.02 -7.47 -10.45
N TRP A 97 6.15 -7.44 -11.16
CA TRP A 97 7.45 -7.20 -10.52
C TRP A 97 7.56 -5.81 -9.90
N ALA A 98 7.08 -4.78 -10.60
CA ALA A 98 7.08 -3.41 -10.09
C ALA A 98 6.22 -3.28 -8.81
N SER A 99 5.01 -3.83 -8.82
CA SER A 99 4.13 -3.83 -7.64
C SER A 99 4.73 -4.64 -6.48
N GLN A 100 5.26 -5.84 -6.76
CA GLN A 100 5.92 -6.66 -5.74
C GLN A 100 7.15 -5.98 -5.13
N ALA A 101 7.95 -5.26 -5.92
CA ALA A 101 9.10 -4.52 -5.41
C ALA A 101 8.67 -3.47 -4.38
N LYS A 102 7.59 -2.73 -4.67
CA LYS A 102 7.02 -1.72 -3.78
C LYS A 102 6.36 -2.31 -2.53
N LEU A 103 5.70 -3.47 -2.64
CA LEU A 103 5.20 -4.19 -1.46
C LEU A 103 6.34 -4.66 -0.55
N LYS A 104 7.43 -5.19 -1.12
CA LYS A 104 8.60 -5.61 -0.35
C LYS A 104 9.26 -4.43 0.36
N GLU A 105 9.39 -3.30 -0.32
CA GLU A 105 9.89 -2.05 0.26
C GLU A 105 9.03 -1.60 1.45
N PHE A 106 7.71 -1.56 1.28
CA PHE A 106 6.78 -1.22 2.36
C PHE A 106 6.88 -2.17 3.55
N ILE A 107 6.87 -3.48 3.29
CA ILE A 107 6.92 -4.50 4.35
C ILE A 107 8.24 -4.37 5.11
N SER A 108 9.38 -4.31 4.43
CA SER A 108 10.69 -4.15 5.09
C SER A 108 10.78 -2.87 5.93
N CYS A 109 10.15 -1.76 5.48
CA CYS A 109 10.03 -0.55 6.29
C CYS A 109 9.19 -0.80 7.56
N CYS A 110 8.09 -1.54 7.45
CA CYS A 110 7.23 -1.90 8.58
C CYS A 110 7.84 -2.93 9.54
N GLU A 111 8.71 -3.82 9.05
CA GLU A 111 9.48 -4.76 9.86
C GLU A 111 10.46 -4.01 10.76
N ALA A 112 11.16 -3.00 10.23
CA ALA A 112 12.03 -2.13 11.03
C ALA A 112 11.28 -1.35 12.12
N MET A 113 9.98 -1.12 11.91
CA MET A 113 9.04 -0.48 12.83
C MET A 113 8.37 -1.46 13.81
N GLU A 114 8.75 -2.75 13.82
CA GLU A 114 8.16 -3.80 14.67
C GLU A 114 6.62 -3.92 14.54
N HIS A 115 6.06 -3.52 13.39
CA HIS A 115 4.61 -3.54 13.15
C HIS A 115 4.13 -4.78 12.42
N VAL A 116 5.06 -5.59 11.89
CA VAL A 116 4.74 -6.86 11.24
C VAL A 116 4.58 -7.94 12.31
N PRO A 117 3.45 -8.67 12.35
CA PRO A 117 3.26 -9.75 13.32
C PRO A 117 4.35 -10.83 13.21
N GLU A 118 4.85 -11.33 14.33
CA GLU A 118 5.97 -12.30 14.39
C GLU A 118 5.72 -13.57 13.56
N GLU A 119 4.50 -14.09 13.58
CA GLU A 119 4.08 -15.25 12.76
C GLU A 119 4.21 -15.04 11.23
N GLU A 120 4.16 -13.78 10.77
CA GLU A 120 4.40 -13.43 9.37
C GLU A 120 5.90 -13.43 9.04
N LEU A 121 6.73 -12.98 9.99
CA LEU A 121 8.20 -12.99 9.89
C LEU A 121 8.76 -14.42 9.90
N GLU A 122 8.19 -15.29 10.74
CA GLU A 122 8.56 -16.71 10.79
C GLU A 122 8.23 -17.42 9.46
N THR A 123 7.09 -17.07 8.86
CA THR A 123 6.66 -17.64 7.59
C THR A 123 7.55 -17.22 6.43
N SER A 124 7.99 -15.95 6.39
CA SER A 124 8.93 -15.46 5.38
C SER A 124 10.33 -16.07 5.56
N ALA A 125 10.80 -16.25 6.81
CA ALA A 125 12.08 -16.88 7.12
C ALA A 125 12.12 -18.39 6.80
N SER A 126 11.00 -19.09 6.96
CA SER A 126 10.87 -20.54 6.69
C SER A 126 10.76 -20.88 5.18
N GLY A 127 10.81 -19.88 4.29
CA GLY A 127 10.79 -20.10 2.84
C GLY A 127 9.51 -20.79 2.33
N GLY A 128 8.39 -20.64 3.06
CA GLY A 128 7.10 -21.20 2.65
C GLY A 128 6.91 -22.71 2.90
N ALA A 129 7.75 -23.35 3.73
CA ALA A 129 7.61 -24.76 4.13
C ALA A 129 6.42 -25.04 5.09
N ASN A 130 5.35 -24.26 4.99
CA ASN A 130 4.16 -24.34 5.84
C ASN A 130 3.11 -25.25 5.22
N SER A 131 2.44 -26.06 6.04
CA SER A 131 1.35 -26.92 5.54
C SER A 131 0.20 -26.07 4.99
N VAL A 132 -0.66 -26.67 4.17
CA VAL A 132 -1.89 -26.02 3.67
C VAL A 132 -2.78 -25.54 4.83
N ALA A 133 -2.78 -26.26 5.94
CA ALA A 133 -3.52 -25.88 7.15
C ALA A 133 -2.92 -24.63 7.80
N ASP A 134 -1.60 -24.52 7.86
CA ASP A 134 -0.90 -23.37 8.45
C ASP A 134 -1.10 -22.11 7.60
N ARG A 135 -1.01 -22.22 6.27
CA ARG A 135 -1.32 -21.10 5.35
C ARG A 135 -2.75 -20.61 5.51
N ARG A 136 -3.70 -21.53 5.70
CA ARG A 136 -5.10 -21.17 5.95
C ARG A 136 -5.28 -20.47 7.30
N ALA A 137 -4.60 -20.95 8.34
CA ALA A 137 -4.65 -20.33 9.67
C ALA A 137 -4.11 -18.89 9.64
N LEU A 138 -2.99 -18.67 8.95
CA LEU A 138 -2.40 -17.33 8.75
C LEU A 138 -3.38 -16.39 8.05
N LYS A 139 -4.00 -16.81 6.93
CA LYS A 139 -5.02 -15.99 6.24
C LYS A 139 -6.21 -15.64 7.14
N VAL A 140 -6.67 -16.59 7.96
CA VAL A 140 -7.76 -16.32 8.92
C VAL A 140 -7.31 -15.32 9.98
N ALA A 141 -6.07 -15.42 10.47
CA ALA A 141 -5.52 -14.48 11.43
C ALA A 141 -5.39 -13.07 10.82
N ARG A 142 -4.84 -12.95 9.61
CA ARG A 142 -4.78 -11.68 8.85
C ARG A 142 -6.17 -11.07 8.65
N PHE A 143 -7.15 -11.86 8.22
CA PHE A 143 -8.51 -11.38 8.03
C PHE A 143 -9.13 -10.83 9.33
N LYS A 144 -8.92 -11.52 10.46
CA LYS A 144 -9.39 -11.04 11.78
C LYS A 144 -8.70 -9.73 12.17
N ARG A 145 -7.39 -9.61 11.95
CA ARG A 145 -6.62 -8.39 12.20
C ARG A 145 -7.11 -7.22 11.36
N GLN A 146 -7.33 -7.45 10.07
CA GLN A 146 -7.89 -6.46 9.16
C GLN A 146 -9.26 -5.96 9.67
N ARG A 147 -10.16 -6.87 10.06
CA ARG A 147 -11.47 -6.48 10.62
C ARG A 147 -11.36 -5.70 11.92
N ALA A 148 -10.45 -6.08 12.80
CA ALA A 148 -10.20 -5.34 14.04
C ALA A 148 -9.65 -3.93 13.76
N ALA A 149 -8.71 -3.79 12.83
CA ALA A 149 -8.15 -2.51 12.43
C ALA A 149 -9.19 -1.61 11.76
N GLU A 150 -10.02 -2.15 10.85
CA GLU A 150 -11.14 -1.43 10.23
C GLU A 150 -12.14 -0.93 11.27
N SER A 151 -12.52 -1.77 12.25
CA SER A 151 -13.41 -1.37 13.35
C SER A 151 -12.80 -0.25 14.19
N LYS A 152 -11.52 -0.39 14.53
CA LYS A 152 -10.79 0.60 15.33
C LYS A 152 -10.70 1.96 14.61
N LEU A 153 -10.41 1.98 13.30
CA LEU A 153 -10.41 3.21 12.51
C LEU A 153 -11.79 3.88 12.47
N LEU A 154 -12.87 3.09 12.42
CA LEU A 154 -14.23 3.61 12.48
C LEU A 154 -14.51 4.24 13.85
N GLU A 155 -14.14 3.58 14.95
CA GLU A 155 -14.29 4.10 16.31
C GLU A 155 -13.51 5.41 16.52
N ILE A 156 -12.27 5.49 16.04
CA ILE A 156 -11.45 6.71 16.07
C ILE A 156 -12.14 7.85 15.31
N LYS A 157 -12.67 7.58 14.11
CA LYS A 157 -13.41 8.57 13.31
C LYS A 157 -14.68 9.06 14.03
N GLU A 158 -15.44 8.16 14.64
CA GLU A 158 -16.63 8.53 15.42
C GLU A 158 -16.28 9.37 16.64
N ARG A 159 -15.26 8.97 17.39
CA ARG A 159 -14.75 9.67 18.57
C ARG A 159 -14.32 11.09 18.21
N LYS A 160 -13.53 11.27 17.15
CA LYS A 160 -13.14 12.58 16.60
C LYS A 160 -14.37 13.41 16.19
N GLY A 161 -15.37 12.80 15.57
CA GLY A 161 -16.62 13.45 15.19
C GLY A 161 -17.46 13.91 16.38
N ARG A 162 -17.52 13.14 17.48
CA ARG A 162 -18.22 13.52 18.72
C ARG A 162 -17.53 14.70 19.40
N ARG A 163 -16.20 14.66 19.52
CA ARG A 163 -15.41 15.78 20.10
C ARG A 163 -15.54 17.06 19.29
N GLY A 164 -15.43 16.99 17.96
CA GLY A 164 -15.58 18.16 17.09
C GLY A 164 -16.95 18.84 17.18
N ARG A 165 -18.01 18.09 17.52
CA ARG A 165 -19.34 18.65 17.81
C ARG A 165 -19.39 19.31 19.19
N SER A 166 -18.76 18.71 20.19
CA SER A 166 -18.68 19.25 21.55
C SER A 166 -17.90 20.57 21.58
N SER A 167 -16.70 20.62 20.97
CA SER A 167 -15.87 21.83 20.92
C SER A 167 -16.55 22.97 20.16
N LYS A 168 -17.26 22.66 19.07
CA LYS A 168 -18.06 23.66 18.34
C LYS A 168 -19.22 24.19 19.17
N ALA A 169 -19.86 23.36 20.00
CA ALA A 169 -20.94 23.79 20.89
C ALA A 169 -20.40 24.64 22.05
N GLU A 170 -19.24 24.30 22.59
CA GLU A 170 -18.58 25.02 23.68
C GLU A 170 -18.07 26.40 23.24
N ALA A 171 -17.43 26.49 22.07
CA ALA A 171 -17.01 27.77 21.47
C ALA A 171 -18.17 28.74 21.18
N LEU A 172 -19.41 28.25 21.07
CA LEU A 172 -20.61 29.07 20.93
C LEU A 172 -21.18 29.54 22.28
N SER A 173 -20.69 28.98 23.40
CA SER A 173 -21.31 29.11 24.73
C SER A 173 -20.47 29.89 25.76
N THR A 174 -19.15 30.00 25.59
CA THR A 174 -18.24 30.59 26.59
C THR A 174 -17.39 31.75 26.04
N PRO A 175 -17.22 32.86 26.79
CA PRO A 175 -16.14 33.83 26.55
C PRO A 175 -14.80 33.18 26.91
N VAL A 176 -13.84 33.24 25.98
CA VAL A 176 -12.53 32.58 26.01
C VAL A 176 -11.70 32.97 27.24
N GLU A 177 -11.61 32.11 28.24
CA GLU A 177 -10.52 32.14 29.23
C GLU A 177 -10.31 30.75 29.87
N ALA A 178 -9.07 30.27 29.75
CA ALA A 178 -8.45 29.15 30.46
C ALA A 178 -8.87 27.70 30.08
N GLY A 179 -7.95 26.98 29.41
CA GLY A 179 -7.98 25.51 29.32
C GLY A 179 -7.48 24.87 28.02
N GLU A 180 -6.68 25.57 27.20
CA GLU A 180 -6.29 25.07 25.86
C GLU A 180 -5.16 24.01 25.86
N GLU A 181 -4.43 23.82 26.97
CA GLU A 181 -3.24 22.94 27.00
C GLU A 181 -3.56 21.43 26.97
N ASP A 182 -4.54 20.93 27.74
CA ASP A 182 -4.85 19.48 27.77
C ASP A 182 -5.59 18.97 26.51
N MET A 183 -6.28 19.85 25.79
CA MET A 183 -7.06 19.47 24.59
C MET A 183 -6.18 19.25 23.36
N LEU A 184 -5.04 19.95 23.24
CA LEU A 184 -4.16 19.87 22.07
C LEU A 184 -3.35 18.56 22.02
N ASP A 185 -2.97 18.02 23.17
CA ASP A 185 -2.19 16.77 23.28
C ASP A 185 -3.02 15.56 22.83
N ASP A 186 -4.29 15.51 23.28
CA ASP A 186 -5.27 14.49 22.89
C ASP A 186 -5.48 14.42 21.35
N TYR A 187 -5.41 15.55 20.63
CA TYR A 187 -5.55 15.55 19.16
C TYR A 187 -4.36 14.90 18.45
N GLY A 188 -3.14 15.11 18.95
CA GLY A 188 -1.92 14.55 18.38
C GLY A 188 -1.81 13.05 18.61
N GLU A 189 -2.18 12.58 19.81
CA GLU A 189 -2.19 11.15 20.14
C GLU A 189 -3.22 10.37 19.31
N GLU A 190 -4.42 10.92 19.12
CA GLU A 190 -5.45 10.30 18.28
C GLU A 190 -5.05 10.19 16.81
N GLU A 191 -4.40 11.23 16.28
CA GLU A 191 -3.91 11.24 14.91
C GLU A 191 -2.82 10.18 14.73
N ARG A 192 -1.90 10.09 15.70
CA ARG A 192 -0.88 9.04 15.72
C ARG A 192 -1.52 7.66 15.75
N GLU A 193 -2.49 7.44 16.63
CA GLU A 193 -3.23 6.18 16.74
C GLU A 193 -3.91 5.81 15.40
N ALA A 194 -4.53 6.78 14.72
CA ALA A 194 -5.18 6.58 13.43
C ALA A 194 -4.18 6.16 12.35
N TRP A 195 -3.01 6.83 12.28
CA TRP A 195 -1.97 6.50 11.30
C TRP A 195 -1.37 5.13 11.55
N LEU A 196 -0.99 4.81 12.79
CA LEU A 196 -0.47 3.49 13.15
C LEU A 196 -1.47 2.38 12.84
N THR A 197 -2.76 2.60 13.14
CA THR A 197 -3.81 1.61 12.82
C THR A 197 -3.97 1.46 11.30
N THR A 198 -3.79 2.53 10.53
CA THR A 198 -3.84 2.51 9.06
C THR A 198 -2.64 1.75 8.48
N ILE A 199 -1.44 1.97 9.02
CA ILE A 199 -0.22 1.23 8.64
C ILE A 199 -0.41 -0.26 8.93
N PHE A 200 -0.92 -0.62 10.10
CA PHE A 200 -1.19 -2.02 10.45
C PHE A 200 -2.19 -2.70 9.50
N LEU A 201 -3.26 -1.97 9.14
CA LEU A 201 -4.22 -2.43 8.14
C LEU A 201 -3.55 -2.62 6.77
N ALA A 202 -2.70 -1.67 6.36
CA ALA A 202 -1.96 -1.73 5.11
C ALA A 202 -0.97 -2.92 5.08
N ILE A 203 -0.30 -3.25 6.19
CA ILE A 203 0.57 -4.43 6.30
C ILE A 203 -0.21 -5.72 5.99
N CYS A 204 -1.39 -5.89 6.60
CA CYS A 204 -2.23 -7.07 6.35
C CYS A 204 -2.60 -7.18 4.86
N LYS A 205 -3.03 -6.07 4.26
CA LYS A 205 -3.38 -6.00 2.84
C LYS A 205 -2.19 -6.25 1.92
N ALA A 206 -1.02 -5.70 2.25
CA ALA A 206 0.20 -5.84 1.49
C ALA A 206 0.67 -7.30 1.44
N LEU A 207 0.59 -8.02 2.56
CA LEU A 207 0.94 -9.44 2.64
C LEU A 207 0.01 -10.31 1.78
N ASP A 208 -1.30 -10.05 1.83
CA ASP A 208 -2.27 -10.77 1.01
C ASP A 208 -2.09 -10.44 -0.48
N LEU A 209 -1.88 -9.17 -0.84
CA LEU A 209 -1.60 -8.76 -2.22
C LEU A 209 -0.30 -9.40 -2.72
N LEU A 210 0.77 -9.38 -1.95
CA LEU A 210 2.05 -9.99 -2.33
C LEU A 210 1.91 -11.50 -2.59
N GLU A 211 1.11 -12.21 -1.78
CA GLU A 211 0.82 -13.62 -2.03
C GLU A 211 0.05 -13.80 -3.35
N MET A 212 -0.95 -12.96 -3.63
CA MET A 212 -1.70 -13.03 -4.88
C MET A 212 -0.82 -12.77 -6.11
N LEU A 213 0.01 -11.72 -6.08
CA LEU A 213 0.89 -11.36 -7.20
C LEU A 213 1.94 -12.44 -7.48
N LYS A 214 2.48 -13.10 -6.44
CA LYS A 214 3.41 -14.22 -6.60
C LYS A 214 2.75 -15.43 -7.26
N ASN A 215 1.52 -15.77 -6.86
CA ASN A 215 0.78 -16.86 -7.50
C ASN A 215 0.47 -16.53 -8.97
N GLU A 216 0.13 -15.27 -9.28
CA GLU A 216 -0.08 -14.83 -10.67
C GLU A 216 1.21 -14.90 -11.50
N GLU A 217 2.34 -14.47 -10.95
CA GLU A 217 3.66 -14.58 -11.57
C GLU A 217 4.03 -16.04 -11.90
N GLU A 218 3.81 -16.97 -10.96
CA GLU A 218 4.04 -18.40 -11.15
C GLU A 218 3.18 -18.94 -12.30
N MET A 219 1.87 -18.65 -12.28
CA MET A 219 0.95 -19.08 -13.34
C MET A 219 1.35 -18.53 -14.72
N LEU A 220 1.73 -17.26 -14.82
CA LEU A 220 2.16 -16.66 -16.09
C LEU A 220 3.49 -17.25 -16.59
N SER A 221 4.37 -17.65 -15.69
CA SER A 221 5.64 -18.32 -16.03
C SER A 221 5.37 -19.73 -16.56
N ASP A 222 4.51 -20.49 -15.90
CA ASP A 222 4.10 -21.83 -16.35
C ASP A 222 3.42 -21.79 -17.72
N VAL A 223 2.53 -20.82 -17.95
CA VAL A 223 1.86 -20.65 -19.25
C VAL A 223 2.88 -20.32 -20.35
N LYS A 224 3.87 -19.47 -20.08
CA LYS A 224 4.95 -19.18 -21.03
C LYS A 224 5.77 -20.44 -21.35
N GLU A 225 6.09 -21.26 -20.35
CA GLU A 225 6.79 -22.53 -20.57
C GLU A 225 5.99 -23.53 -21.39
N ILE A 226 4.68 -23.64 -21.16
CA ILE A 226 3.80 -24.53 -21.93
C ILE A 226 3.77 -24.09 -23.39
N HIS A 227 3.59 -22.79 -23.67
CA HIS A 227 3.61 -22.28 -25.04
C HIS A 227 4.95 -22.48 -25.76
N LEU A 228 6.07 -22.39 -25.05
CA LEU A 228 7.39 -22.69 -25.61
C LEU A 228 7.52 -24.18 -25.97
N LYS A 229 7.08 -25.08 -25.09
CA LYS A 229 7.11 -26.54 -25.32
C LYS A 229 6.17 -26.95 -26.47
N ASP A 230 5.00 -26.32 -26.58
CA ASP A 230 4.06 -26.57 -27.68
C ASP A 230 4.61 -26.05 -29.02
N GLY A 231 5.25 -24.87 -29.04
CA GLY A 231 5.90 -24.33 -30.25
C GLY A 231 7.11 -25.15 -30.69
N GLU A 232 7.90 -25.68 -29.76
CA GLU A 232 8.97 -26.66 -30.07
C GLU A 232 8.42 -28.00 -30.56
N GLY A 233 7.26 -28.42 -30.05
CA GLY A 233 6.51 -29.60 -30.48
C GLY A 233 6.03 -29.46 -31.93
N GLU A 234 5.36 -28.36 -32.27
CA GLU A 234 4.89 -28.07 -33.64
C GLU A 234 6.06 -27.95 -34.64
N PHE A 235 7.16 -27.29 -34.23
CA PHE A 235 8.37 -27.21 -35.06
C PHE A 235 8.97 -28.60 -35.29
N SER A 236 9.07 -29.43 -34.24
CA SER A 236 9.59 -30.80 -34.34
C SER A 236 8.71 -31.68 -35.23
N GLN A 237 7.38 -31.56 -35.15
CA GLN A 237 6.45 -32.31 -35.98
C GLN A 237 6.52 -31.90 -37.45
N SER A 238 6.64 -30.60 -37.74
CA SER A 238 6.80 -30.10 -39.11
C SER A 238 8.10 -30.60 -39.77
N VAL A 239 9.20 -30.63 -39.03
CA VAL A 239 10.51 -31.13 -39.51
C VAL A 239 10.49 -32.64 -39.77
N LEU A 240 9.73 -33.40 -38.99
CA LEU A 240 9.56 -34.85 -39.20
C LEU A 240 8.67 -35.14 -40.41
N ASP A 241 7.58 -34.41 -40.60
CA ASP A 241 6.68 -34.58 -41.75
C ASP A 241 7.33 -34.23 -43.09
N ASP A 242 8.23 -33.24 -43.12
CA ASP A 242 8.97 -32.87 -44.33
C ASP A 242 10.03 -33.92 -44.70
N ARG A 243 10.59 -34.65 -43.73
CA ARG A 243 11.54 -35.76 -43.98
C ARG A 243 10.89 -37.03 -44.51
N VAL A 244 9.60 -37.25 -44.24
CA VAL A 244 8.85 -38.42 -44.70
C VAL A 244 8.34 -38.25 -46.15
N LYS A 245 8.35 -37.02 -46.68
CA LYS A 245 7.88 -36.68 -48.04
C LYS A 245 8.98 -36.68 -49.12
N THR A 246 10.24 -36.97 -48.76
CA THR A 246 11.37 -37.17 -49.68
C THR A 246 11.78 -38.62 -49.75
#